data_AF-A0A9D3MBK4-F1
#
_entry.id   AF-A0A9D3MBK4-F1
#
_cell.length_a   1.000
_cell.length_b   1.000
_cell.length_c   1.000
_cell.angle_alpha   90.00
_cell.angle_beta   90.00
_cell.angle_gamma   90.00
#
_symmetry.space_group_name_H-M   'P 1'
#
loop_
_entity.id
_entity.type
_entity.pdbx_description
1 polymer ?
#
loop_
_entity_poly.entity_id
_entity_poly.type
_entity_poly.pdbx_seq_one_letter_code
_entity_poly.pdbx_strand_id
1 'polypeptide(L)'
;MLFHTRNRCLYVFGGQRSKTYLNDFFSYDVDGDHVEIISDGTKKDSGMVPMTGFTQRATIDPELNEIHVLSGLSKDKDKREENVRNSFWIYDIARNSWSCVYKNDQTVKENPSKAAQEEEPCPRFAHQLVYDEMHKVHYLFGGNPGKSCSPKMRLDDFWSLKLCRPSKEYLLRHCRYLIRKYRFEEKAMTEPLSALRYLQNDLSLTVDHSDPDETKEFQLLPSALFKSSSDFIPLGFSDVDQTYAQRTQLFDTLVNFFPDSMTPPKGNLVDLITL
;
A
#
# COMPACT_ATOMS: atom_id res chain seq x y z
N MET A 1 -5.25 21.60 -9.06
CA MET A 1 -5.16 21.61 -10.53
C MET A 1 -3.76 21.17 -10.93
N LEU A 2 -3.65 20.30 -11.92
CA LEU A 2 -2.40 19.72 -12.41
C LEU A 2 -2.42 19.75 -13.94
N PHE A 3 -1.31 20.10 -14.59
CA PHE A 3 -1.22 20.10 -16.05
C PHE A 3 -0.42 18.89 -16.53
N HIS A 4 -1.02 18.08 -17.39
CA HIS A 4 -0.36 16.98 -18.04
C HIS A 4 0.28 17.47 -19.35
N THR A 5 1.60 17.66 -19.34
CA THR A 5 2.32 18.30 -20.45
C THR A 5 2.23 17.52 -21.78
N ARG A 6 2.19 16.18 -21.74
CA ARG A 6 2.08 15.34 -22.95
C ARG A 6 0.66 15.30 -23.53
N ASN A 7 -0.35 15.02 -22.70
CA ASN A 7 -1.75 14.95 -23.12
C ASN A 7 -2.38 16.34 -23.32
N ARG A 8 -1.71 17.41 -22.84
CA ARG A 8 -2.19 18.79 -22.85
C ARG A 8 -3.54 18.97 -22.14
N CYS A 9 -3.75 18.20 -21.07
CA CYS A 9 -4.96 18.28 -20.25
C CYS A 9 -4.70 18.91 -18.88
N LEU A 10 -5.61 19.76 -18.42
CA LEU A 10 -5.70 20.21 -17.04
C LEU A 10 -6.60 19.27 -16.24
N TYR A 11 -6.07 18.69 -15.17
CA TYR A 11 -6.81 17.88 -14.21
C TYR A 11 -7.16 18.71 -12.98
N VAL A 12 -8.43 18.72 -12.60
CA VAL A 12 -8.95 19.48 -11.47
C VAL A 12 -9.83 18.59 -10.62
N PHE A 13 -9.50 18.47 -9.34
CA PHE A 13 -10.29 17.69 -8.41
C PHE A 13 -10.30 18.31 -7.02
N GLY A 14 -11.39 18.03 -6.31
CA GLY A 14 -11.58 18.42 -4.93
C GLY A 14 -11.70 19.93 -4.73
N GLY A 15 -11.32 20.38 -3.53
CA GLY A 15 -11.45 21.77 -3.12
C GLY A 15 -12.68 21.99 -2.23
N GLN A 16 -13.02 23.27 -2.07
CA GLN A 16 -14.09 23.70 -1.16
C GLN A 16 -14.92 24.79 -1.81
N ARG A 17 -16.24 24.60 -1.81
CA ARG A 17 -17.21 25.63 -2.18
C ARG A 17 -18.04 25.98 -0.95
N SER A 18 -17.86 27.20 -0.45
CA SER A 18 -18.51 27.66 0.79
C SER A 18 -18.17 26.75 1.99
N LYS A 19 -19.14 25.98 2.51
CA LYS A 19 -18.95 25.03 3.62
C LYS A 19 -18.86 23.58 3.15
N THR A 20 -18.91 23.33 1.85
CA THR A 20 -18.94 21.99 1.28
C THR A 20 -17.60 21.66 0.66
N TYR A 21 -17.00 20.55 1.09
CA TYR A 21 -15.86 19.97 0.40
C TYR A 21 -16.32 19.18 -0.81
N LEU A 22 -15.62 19.37 -1.91
CA LEU A 22 -15.91 18.72 -3.17
C LEU A 22 -15.02 17.49 -3.34
N ASN A 23 -15.56 16.51 -4.06
CA ASN A 23 -14.90 15.28 -4.55
C ASN A 23 -15.13 15.11 -6.06
N ASP A 24 -15.59 16.16 -6.74
CA ASP A 24 -15.67 16.16 -8.19
C ASP A 24 -14.26 16.11 -8.79
N PHE A 25 -14.17 15.54 -9.98
CA PHE A 25 -12.94 15.37 -10.72
C PHE A 25 -13.23 15.50 -12.21
N PHE A 26 -12.54 16.43 -12.86
CA PHE A 26 -12.67 16.70 -14.29
C PHE A 26 -11.31 16.92 -14.96
N SER A 27 -11.28 16.62 -16.25
CA SER A 27 -10.20 16.97 -17.18
C SER A 27 -10.69 18.06 -18.13
N TYR A 28 -9.79 18.95 -18.49
CA TYR A 28 -10.01 19.96 -19.52
C TYR A 28 -8.91 19.86 -20.57
N ASP A 29 -9.29 19.52 -21.79
CA ASP A 29 -8.41 19.55 -22.96
C ASP A 29 -8.23 21.01 -23.40
N VAL A 30 -7.00 21.51 -23.28
CA VAL A 30 -6.68 22.92 -23.56
C VAL A 30 -6.61 23.21 -25.07
N ASP A 31 -6.43 22.19 -25.91
CA ASP A 31 -6.34 22.36 -27.35
C ASP A 31 -7.72 22.22 -28.00
N GLY A 32 -8.52 21.26 -27.52
CA GLY A 32 -9.87 20.98 -28.01
C GLY A 32 -10.98 21.81 -27.37
N ASP A 33 -10.67 22.59 -26.33
CA ASP A 33 -11.64 23.34 -25.51
C ASP A 33 -12.78 22.45 -25.00
N HIS A 34 -12.42 21.26 -24.50
CA HIS A 34 -13.38 20.24 -24.09
C HIS A 34 -13.21 19.87 -22.61
N VAL A 35 -14.33 19.76 -21.89
CA VAL A 35 -14.37 19.30 -20.50
C VAL A 35 -14.93 17.89 -20.45
N GLU A 36 -14.19 16.98 -19.81
CA GLU A 36 -14.64 15.64 -19.49
C GLU A 36 -14.81 15.50 -17.97
N ILE A 37 -15.96 14.96 -17.56
CA ILE A 37 -16.27 14.69 -16.16
C ILE A 37 -15.81 13.26 -15.84
N ILE A 38 -14.75 13.16 -15.05
CA ILE A 38 -14.18 11.88 -14.62
C ILE A 38 -15.01 11.33 -13.44
N SER A 39 -15.36 12.19 -12.48
CA SER A 39 -16.24 11.89 -11.37
C SER A 39 -17.08 13.12 -11.00
N ASP A 40 -18.38 12.92 -10.88
CA ASP A 40 -19.33 13.97 -10.46
C ASP A 40 -19.44 14.13 -8.94
N GLY A 41 -18.72 13.29 -8.18
CA GLY A 41 -18.72 13.30 -6.72
C GLY A 41 -19.99 12.76 -6.07
N THR A 42 -20.98 12.27 -6.83
CA THR A 42 -22.26 11.79 -6.30
C THR A 42 -22.20 10.35 -5.83
N LYS A 43 -21.26 9.56 -6.38
CA LYS A 43 -21.03 8.18 -5.95
C LYS A 43 -20.51 8.16 -4.52
N LYS A 44 -21.20 7.40 -3.66
CA LYS A 44 -20.70 7.01 -2.33
C LYS A 44 -19.63 5.93 -2.48
N ASP A 45 -18.55 6.23 -3.21
CA ASP A 45 -17.40 5.35 -3.38
C ASP A 45 -16.50 5.42 -2.13
N SER A 46 -17.12 5.08 -1.01
CA SER A 46 -16.61 5.23 0.35
C SER A 46 -15.39 4.32 0.53
N GLY A 47 -14.21 4.80 0.16
CA GLY A 47 -12.95 4.07 0.27
C GLY A 47 -12.24 3.77 -1.06
N MET A 48 -12.83 4.08 -2.22
CA MET A 48 -12.16 3.90 -3.52
C MET A 48 -11.55 5.21 -4.06
N VAL A 49 -11.79 6.34 -3.41
CA VAL A 49 -11.24 7.64 -3.79
C VAL A 49 -10.61 8.36 -2.59
N PRO A 50 -9.67 9.29 -2.82
CA PRO A 50 -9.10 10.11 -1.75
C PRO A 50 -10.21 10.84 -0.98
N MET A 51 -10.05 10.91 0.35
CA MET A 51 -10.98 11.68 1.18
C MET A 51 -10.95 13.17 0.82
N THR A 52 -12.12 13.79 0.80
CA THR A 52 -12.25 15.23 0.58
C THR A 52 -11.59 16.03 1.70
N GLY A 53 -10.77 17.01 1.32
CA GLY A 53 -10.14 17.92 2.27
C GLY A 53 -9.59 19.17 1.60
N PHE A 54 -9.21 20.15 2.41
CA PHE A 54 -8.73 21.46 1.96
C PHE A 54 -7.21 21.53 1.76
N THR A 55 -6.46 20.68 2.45
CA THR A 55 -4.99 20.77 2.53
C THR A 55 -4.26 19.67 1.77
N GLN A 56 -4.98 18.94 0.91
CA GLN A 56 -4.39 17.94 0.04
C GLN A 56 -3.37 18.57 -0.92
N ARG A 57 -2.28 17.85 -1.15
CA ARG A 57 -1.26 18.20 -2.13
C ARG A 57 -1.24 17.14 -3.19
N ALA A 58 -1.07 17.59 -4.43
CA ALA A 58 -1.05 16.70 -5.56
C ALA A 58 0.07 17.06 -6.52
N THR A 59 0.60 16.03 -7.18
CA THR A 59 1.65 16.11 -8.19
C THR A 59 1.27 15.18 -9.34
N ILE A 60 1.90 15.34 -10.50
CA ILE A 60 1.62 14.54 -11.69
C ILE A 60 2.94 14.03 -12.25
N ASP A 61 2.95 12.77 -12.68
CA ASP A 61 4.01 12.19 -13.50
C ASP A 61 3.45 11.97 -14.91
N PRO A 62 3.80 12.84 -15.88
CA PRO A 62 3.33 12.73 -17.26
C PRO A 62 3.88 11.50 -18.00
N GLU A 63 4.98 10.90 -17.54
CA GLU A 63 5.57 9.72 -18.16
C GLU A 63 4.86 8.44 -17.73
N LEU A 64 4.54 8.35 -16.44
CA LEU A 64 3.76 7.24 -15.89
C LEU A 64 2.26 7.39 -16.17
N ASN A 65 1.82 8.59 -16.55
CA ASN A 65 0.40 8.95 -16.74
C ASN A 65 -0.37 8.80 -15.41
N GLU A 66 0.22 9.33 -14.33
CA GLU A 66 -0.27 9.16 -12.96
C GLU A 66 -0.40 10.50 -12.22
N ILE A 67 -1.46 10.64 -11.44
CA ILE A 67 -1.64 11.73 -10.48
C ILE A 67 -1.42 11.18 -9.07
N HIS A 68 -0.53 11.82 -8.32
CA HIS A 68 -0.21 11.45 -6.95
C HIS A 68 -0.82 12.45 -5.98
N VAL A 69 -1.53 11.96 -4.97
CA VAL A 69 -2.23 12.80 -3.98
C VAL A 69 -1.85 12.38 -2.58
N LEU A 70 -1.28 13.32 -1.82
CA LEU A 70 -1.11 13.19 -0.38
C LEU A 70 -2.22 13.98 0.32
N SER A 71 -3.08 13.25 1.03
CA SER A 71 -4.14 13.83 1.86
C SER A 71 -3.72 13.77 3.33
N GLY A 72 -3.83 14.91 4.03
CA GLY A 72 -3.31 15.12 5.39
C GLY A 72 -4.38 15.43 6.46
N LEU A 73 -5.57 15.85 6.03
CA LEU A 73 -6.67 16.23 6.92
C LEU A 73 -7.97 15.69 6.37
N SER A 74 -8.63 14.84 7.15
CA SER A 74 -9.98 14.39 6.84
C SER A 74 -10.97 15.00 7.82
N LYS A 75 -12.02 15.61 7.28
CA LYS A 75 -13.19 16.00 8.05
C LYS A 75 -14.28 14.97 7.80
N ASP A 76 -14.42 14.07 8.76
CA ASP A 76 -15.54 13.14 8.76
C ASP A 76 -16.82 13.96 9.02
N LYS A 77 -17.84 13.81 8.18
CA LYS A 77 -19.09 14.60 8.33
C LYS A 77 -19.82 14.24 9.64
N ASP A 78 -19.61 13.03 10.14
CA ASP A 78 -20.30 12.50 11.31
C ASP A 78 -19.52 12.71 12.61
N LYS A 79 -18.23 13.06 12.55
CA LYS A 79 -17.41 13.34 13.73
C LYS A 79 -17.03 14.81 13.75
N ARG A 80 -17.30 15.48 14.88
CA ARG A 80 -16.88 16.88 15.10
C ARG A 80 -15.36 17.05 15.15
N GLU A 81 -14.61 15.96 15.31
CA GLU A 81 -13.15 15.96 15.42
C GLU A 81 -12.49 15.82 14.05
N GLU A 82 -11.72 16.85 13.67
CA GLU A 82 -10.85 16.82 12.51
C GLU A 82 -9.65 15.91 12.82
N ASN A 83 -9.57 14.77 12.13
CA ASN A 83 -8.47 13.83 12.31
C ASN A 83 -7.40 14.09 11.25
N VAL A 84 -6.20 14.46 11.71
CA VAL A 84 -5.03 14.55 10.85
C VAL A 84 -4.54 13.14 10.55
N ARG A 85 -4.51 12.75 9.28
CA ARG A 85 -4.03 11.44 8.81
C ARG A 85 -3.31 11.63 7.49
N ASN A 86 -2.20 10.93 7.29
CA ASN A 86 -1.56 10.86 6.00
C ASN A 86 -2.15 9.68 5.21
N SER A 87 -2.57 9.92 3.98
CA SER A 87 -2.86 8.87 3.00
C SER A 87 -2.34 9.29 1.65
N PHE A 88 -1.69 8.35 0.95
CA PHE A 88 -1.11 8.58 -0.36
C PHE A 88 -1.86 7.76 -1.39
N TRP A 89 -2.33 8.44 -2.42
CA TRP A 89 -3.18 7.90 -3.47
C TRP A 89 -2.56 8.13 -4.82
N ILE A 90 -2.77 7.17 -5.72
CA ILE A 90 -2.36 7.25 -7.11
C ILE A 90 -3.63 7.11 -7.96
N TYR A 91 -3.82 8.04 -8.89
CA TYR A 91 -4.78 7.90 -9.96
C TYR A 91 -4.05 7.56 -11.25
N ASP A 92 -4.32 6.38 -11.78
CA ASP A 92 -3.88 5.94 -13.09
C ASP A 92 -4.82 6.55 -14.13
N ILE A 93 -4.31 7.50 -14.92
CA ILE A 93 -5.10 8.22 -15.92
C ILE A 93 -5.55 7.27 -17.04
N ALA A 94 -4.70 6.33 -17.46
CA ALA A 94 -5.02 5.41 -18.55
C ALA A 94 -6.12 4.42 -18.15
N ARG A 95 -6.11 3.96 -16.89
CA ARG A 95 -7.10 3.02 -16.36
C ARG A 95 -8.32 3.68 -15.76
N ASN A 96 -8.30 5.00 -15.61
CA ASN A 96 -9.32 5.78 -14.92
C ASN A 96 -9.65 5.19 -13.53
N SER A 97 -8.62 4.95 -12.72
CA SER A 97 -8.78 4.28 -11.44
C SER A 97 -7.89 4.85 -10.36
N TRP A 98 -8.44 5.01 -9.16
CA TRP A 98 -7.70 5.37 -7.96
C TRP A 98 -7.17 4.13 -7.24
N SER A 99 -6.04 4.28 -6.55
CA SER A 99 -5.45 3.26 -5.68
C SER A 99 -4.83 3.93 -4.46
N CYS A 100 -5.20 3.48 -3.27
CA CYS A 100 -4.55 3.88 -2.03
C CYS A 100 -3.29 3.03 -1.83
N VAL A 101 -2.11 3.65 -1.88
CA VAL A 101 -0.83 2.93 -1.75
C VAL A 101 -0.22 3.07 -0.36
N TYR A 102 -0.69 4.03 0.43
CA TYR A 102 -0.29 4.21 1.82
C TYR A 102 -1.40 4.87 2.61
N LYS A 103 -1.59 4.42 3.85
CA LYS A 103 -2.50 5.05 4.80
C LYS A 103 -1.98 4.88 6.21
N ASN A 104 -1.91 5.99 6.93
CA ASN A 104 -1.54 6.01 8.33
C ASN A 104 -2.83 5.96 9.19
N ASP A 105 -3.25 4.76 9.60
CA ASP A 105 -4.34 4.58 10.57
C ASP A 105 -3.79 4.59 11.99
N GLN A 106 -3.22 5.73 12.40
CA GLN A 106 -2.80 5.95 13.78
C GLN A 106 -4.03 6.23 14.67
N THR A 107 -4.72 5.17 15.12
CA THR A 107 -5.31 5.16 16.47
C THR A 107 -4.19 4.88 17.46
N VAL A 108 -3.26 5.83 17.64
CA VAL A 108 -2.21 5.74 18.67
C VAL A 108 -2.87 6.00 20.02
N LYS A 109 -3.54 4.97 20.53
CA LYS A 109 -3.53 4.75 21.96
C LYS A 109 -2.20 4.08 22.26
N GLU A 110 -1.29 4.89 22.80
CA GLU A 110 -0.30 4.49 23.80
C GLU A 110 0.57 3.25 23.46
N ASN A 111 1.63 3.46 22.70
CA ASN A 111 2.84 2.64 22.87
C ASN A 111 4.09 3.51 22.69
N PRO A 112 4.67 4.03 23.78
CA PRO A 112 5.88 4.87 23.76
C PRO A 112 7.12 4.16 23.19
N SER A 113 7.10 2.83 23.12
CA SER A 113 8.21 2.01 22.63
C SER A 113 8.39 2.01 21.11
N LYS A 114 7.40 2.48 20.33
CA LYS A 114 7.51 2.66 18.86
C LYS A 114 7.91 4.07 18.44
N ALA A 115 8.09 5.00 19.38
CA ALA A 115 8.48 6.38 19.09
C ALA A 115 9.89 6.53 18.51
N ALA A 116 10.66 5.43 18.41
CA ALA A 116 12.06 5.42 17.99
C ALA A 116 12.29 5.02 16.52
N GLN A 117 11.25 4.79 15.71
CA GLN A 117 11.41 4.59 14.26
C GLN A 117 10.87 5.80 13.49
N GLU A 118 11.76 6.76 13.20
CA GLU A 118 11.56 7.86 12.25
C GLU A 118 11.50 7.36 10.79
N GLU A 119 10.78 6.28 10.52
CA GLU A 119 10.70 5.71 9.16
C GLU A 119 9.64 6.41 8.28
N GLU A 120 8.77 7.23 8.89
CA GLU A 120 7.72 7.97 8.18
C GLU A 120 7.40 9.34 8.80
N PRO A 121 6.96 10.32 8.00
CA PRO A 121 6.49 11.60 8.53
C PRO A 121 5.19 11.42 9.32
N CYS A 122 5.12 12.05 10.50
CA CYS A 122 3.88 12.09 11.26
C CYS A 122 2.71 12.71 10.44
N PRO A 123 1.45 12.33 10.77
CA PRO A 123 0.27 12.96 10.18
C PRO A 123 0.31 14.48 10.23
N ARG A 124 0.09 15.14 9.08
CA ARG A 124 0.20 16.61 8.99
C ARG A 124 -0.63 17.22 7.86
N PHE A 125 -1.02 18.47 8.04
CA PHE A 125 -1.67 19.28 7.01
C PHE A 125 -0.89 20.56 6.71
N ALA A 126 -1.29 21.28 5.65
CA ALA A 126 -0.65 22.52 5.22
C ALA A 126 0.88 22.38 5.02
N HIS A 127 1.32 21.19 4.60
CA HIS A 127 2.68 20.91 4.20
C HIS A 127 2.92 21.33 2.75
N GLN A 128 4.18 21.37 2.34
CA GLN A 128 4.58 21.46 0.94
C GLN A 128 4.97 20.06 0.45
N LEU A 129 4.54 19.71 -0.77
CA LEU A 129 4.93 18.50 -1.47
C LEU A 129 5.33 18.87 -2.89
N VAL A 130 6.50 18.43 -3.32
CA VAL A 130 6.99 18.60 -4.70
C VAL A 130 7.44 17.25 -5.25
N TYR A 131 7.43 17.12 -6.57
CA TYR A 131 7.82 15.89 -7.26
C TYR A 131 8.99 16.16 -8.19
N ASP A 132 10.03 15.35 -8.07
CA ASP A 132 11.15 15.29 -8.98
C ASP A 132 10.86 14.22 -10.05
N GLU A 133 10.49 14.68 -11.24
CA GLU A 133 10.14 13.81 -12.38
C GLU A 133 11.35 13.00 -12.88
N MET A 134 12.57 13.50 -12.74
CA MET A 134 13.78 12.83 -13.23
C MET A 134 14.14 11.64 -12.34
N HIS A 135 14.12 11.84 -11.03
CA HIS A 135 14.50 10.79 -10.06
C HIS A 135 13.29 9.99 -9.55
N LYS A 136 12.07 10.41 -9.90
CA LYS A 136 10.79 9.83 -9.45
C LYS A 136 10.66 9.84 -7.92
N VAL A 137 11.01 10.97 -7.30
CA VAL A 137 11.02 11.16 -5.84
C VAL A 137 10.10 12.31 -5.44
N HIS A 138 9.30 12.11 -4.40
CA HIS A 138 8.55 13.18 -3.75
C HIS A 138 9.37 13.75 -2.60
N TYR A 139 9.34 15.08 -2.45
CA TYR A 139 9.90 15.77 -1.30
C TYR A 139 8.81 16.49 -0.52
N LEU A 140 8.76 16.25 0.78
CA LEU A 140 7.81 16.84 1.71
C LEU A 140 8.53 17.72 2.72
N PHE A 141 8.04 18.93 2.93
CA PHE A 141 8.60 19.88 3.89
C PHE A 141 7.54 20.43 4.83
N GLY A 142 7.86 20.39 6.12
CA GLY A 142 7.13 21.04 7.20
C GLY A 142 5.66 20.63 7.32
N GLY A 143 4.81 21.58 7.71
CA GLY A 143 3.37 21.40 7.92
C GLY A 143 2.93 21.59 9.37
N ASN A 144 1.68 21.22 9.66
CA ASN A 144 1.08 21.29 11.00
C ASN A 144 0.59 19.90 11.42
N PRO A 145 1.01 19.37 12.58
CA PRO A 145 0.61 18.04 13.04
C PRO A 145 -0.80 18.00 13.67
N GLY A 146 -1.49 19.15 13.82
CA GLY A 146 -2.84 19.24 14.37
C GLY A 146 -2.98 18.83 15.84
N LYS A 147 -1.90 18.96 16.62
CA LYS A 147 -1.92 18.65 18.05
C LYS A 147 -2.76 19.68 18.82
N SER A 148 -3.83 19.23 19.47
CA SER A 148 -4.71 20.11 20.28
C SER A 148 -3.99 20.83 21.42
N CYS A 149 -2.94 20.21 21.99
CA CYS A 149 -2.11 20.81 23.04
C CYS A 149 -1.14 21.88 22.50
N SER A 150 -0.88 21.92 21.19
CA SER A 150 0.05 22.86 20.56
C SER A 150 -0.46 23.30 19.17
N PRO A 151 -1.60 24.02 19.09
CA PRO A 151 -2.26 24.32 17.81
C PRO A 151 -1.44 25.22 16.87
N LYS A 152 -0.47 25.96 17.42
CA LYS A 152 0.46 26.82 16.67
C LYS A 152 1.73 26.10 16.23
N MET A 153 1.90 24.82 16.55
CA MET A 153 3.08 24.05 16.16
C MET A 153 3.23 24.04 14.64
N ARG A 154 4.47 24.23 14.17
CA ARG A 154 4.86 24.13 12.76
C ARG A 154 6.08 23.22 12.71
N LEU A 155 6.05 22.30 11.76
CA LEU A 155 7.14 21.40 11.47
C LEU A 155 8.08 22.05 10.47
N ASP A 156 9.36 21.74 10.59
CA ASP A 156 10.48 22.21 9.77
C ASP A 156 11.35 21.03 9.28
N ASP A 157 10.85 19.81 9.44
CA ASP A 157 11.46 18.57 8.96
C ASP A 157 11.30 18.42 7.44
N PHE A 158 12.20 17.62 6.86
CA PHE A 158 12.27 17.38 5.43
C PHE A 158 12.31 15.87 5.16
N TRP A 159 11.42 15.41 4.28
CA TRP A 159 11.23 14.00 3.97
C TRP A 159 11.31 13.75 2.47
N SER A 160 11.80 12.56 2.11
CA SER A 160 11.76 12.06 0.74
C SER A 160 11.00 10.75 0.67
N LEU A 161 10.12 10.60 -0.32
CA LEU A 161 9.38 9.38 -0.60
C LEU A 161 9.71 8.93 -2.02
N LYS A 162 10.17 7.68 -2.15
CA LYS A 162 10.37 7.01 -3.44
C LYS A 162 9.41 5.84 -3.54
N LEU A 163 8.55 5.84 -4.54
CA LEU A 163 7.66 4.72 -4.81
C LEU A 163 8.43 3.65 -5.60
N CYS A 164 8.68 2.51 -4.95
CA CYS A 164 9.34 1.37 -5.58
C CYS A 164 8.28 0.43 -6.16
N ARG A 165 8.29 0.25 -7.49
CA ARG A 165 7.44 -0.71 -8.18
C ARG A 165 8.24 -1.99 -8.44
N PRO A 166 7.88 -3.13 -7.85
CA PRO A 166 8.55 -4.39 -8.14
C PRO A 166 8.45 -4.74 -9.62
N SER A 167 9.53 -5.27 -10.21
CA SER A 167 9.50 -5.76 -11.58
C SER A 167 8.70 -7.07 -11.68
N LYS A 168 8.24 -7.41 -12.89
CA LYS A 168 7.55 -8.68 -13.13
C LYS A 168 8.44 -9.87 -12.81
N GLU A 169 9.72 -9.76 -13.11
CA GLU A 169 10.74 -10.76 -12.86
C GLU A 169 10.95 -10.97 -11.36
N TYR A 170 11.02 -9.86 -10.60
CA TYR A 170 11.08 -9.92 -9.14
C TYR A 170 9.84 -10.58 -8.56
N LEU A 171 8.64 -10.16 -8.96
CA LEU A 171 7.38 -10.74 -8.45
C LEU A 171 7.29 -12.24 -8.75
N LEU A 172 7.65 -12.65 -9.97
CA LEU A 172 7.67 -14.06 -10.34
C LEU A 172 8.67 -14.87 -9.51
N ARG A 173 9.88 -14.33 -9.31
CA ARG A 173 10.90 -14.95 -8.46
C ARG A 173 10.42 -15.06 -7.02
N HIS A 174 9.85 -14.00 -6.47
CA HIS A 174 9.34 -13.96 -5.10
C HIS A 174 8.18 -14.93 -4.89
N CYS A 175 7.20 -14.98 -5.81
CA CYS A 175 6.11 -15.97 -5.75
C CYS A 175 6.65 -17.41 -5.77
N ARG A 176 7.65 -17.70 -6.62
CA ARG A 176 8.32 -19.01 -6.64
C ARG A 176 9.02 -19.29 -5.32
N TYR A 177 9.73 -18.31 -4.76
CA TYR A 177 10.37 -18.44 -3.46
C TYR A 177 9.36 -18.82 -2.38
N LEU A 178 8.23 -18.10 -2.27
CA LEU A 178 7.18 -18.41 -1.29
C LEU A 178 6.67 -19.85 -1.42
N ILE A 179 6.33 -20.27 -2.65
CA ILE A 179 5.87 -21.65 -2.91
C ILE A 179 6.96 -22.67 -2.54
N ARG A 180 8.21 -22.40 -2.92
CA ARG A 180 9.31 -23.32 -2.65
C ARG A 180 9.63 -23.38 -1.16
N LYS A 181 9.55 -22.27 -0.43
CA LYS A 181 9.76 -22.19 1.02
C LYS A 181 8.77 -23.06 1.78
N TYR A 182 7.47 -22.91 1.52
CA TYR A 182 6.45 -23.76 2.15
C TYR A 182 6.66 -25.24 1.81
N ARG A 183 6.98 -25.57 0.54
CA ARG A 183 7.29 -26.95 0.15
C ARG A 183 8.51 -27.50 0.88
N PHE A 184 9.53 -26.67 1.11
CA PHE A 184 10.71 -27.06 1.88
C PHE A 184 10.33 -27.36 3.33
N GLU A 185 9.51 -26.52 3.97
CA GLU A 185 9.05 -26.72 5.35
C GLU A 185 8.26 -28.03 5.50
N GLU A 186 7.35 -28.33 4.57
CA GLU A 186 6.62 -29.62 4.55
C GLU A 186 7.58 -30.81 4.39
N LYS A 187 8.59 -30.68 3.52
CA LYS A 187 9.60 -31.72 3.32
C LYS A 187 10.54 -31.88 4.51
N ALA A 188 10.84 -30.80 5.23
CA ALA A 188 11.73 -30.85 6.38
C ALA A 188 11.15 -31.73 7.50
N MET A 189 9.83 -31.76 7.65
CA MET A 189 9.12 -32.58 8.64
C MET A 189 9.09 -34.07 8.28
N THR A 190 9.07 -34.40 6.99
CA THR A 190 8.82 -35.77 6.50
C THR A 190 10.07 -36.46 5.98
N GLU A 191 10.92 -35.74 5.25
CA GLU A 191 12.10 -36.25 4.55
C GLU A 191 13.30 -35.28 4.66
N PRO A 192 13.95 -35.14 5.83
CA PRO A 192 14.95 -34.09 6.06
C PRO A 192 16.11 -34.07 5.05
N LEU A 193 16.61 -35.23 4.63
CA LEU A 193 17.69 -35.33 3.63
C LEU A 193 17.24 -34.85 2.24
N SER A 194 15.99 -35.17 1.85
CA SER A 194 15.38 -34.71 0.60
C SER A 194 15.14 -33.20 0.66
N ALA A 195 14.66 -32.70 1.81
CA ALA A 195 14.46 -31.28 2.06
C ALA A 195 15.76 -30.48 1.97
N LEU A 196 16.87 -30.98 2.53
CA LEU A 196 18.17 -30.32 2.43
C LEU A 196 18.64 -30.21 0.97
N ARG A 197 18.51 -31.27 0.18
CA ARG A 197 18.84 -31.24 -1.26
C ARG A 197 17.97 -30.24 -2.02
N TYR A 198 16.69 -30.19 -1.70
CA TYR A 198 15.75 -29.25 -2.30
C TYR A 198 16.06 -27.80 -1.92
N LEU A 199 16.45 -27.54 -0.67
CA LEU A 199 16.89 -26.22 -0.21
C LEU A 199 18.10 -25.73 -1.01
N GLN A 200 19.10 -26.60 -1.18
CA GLN A 200 20.36 -26.29 -1.85
C GLN A 200 20.20 -26.07 -3.36
N ASN A 201 19.38 -26.87 -4.05
CA ASN A 201 19.33 -26.89 -5.50
C ASN A 201 18.12 -26.20 -6.11
N ASP A 202 16.96 -26.23 -5.45
CA ASP A 202 15.72 -25.67 -5.98
C ASP A 202 15.38 -24.34 -5.32
N LEU A 203 15.31 -24.31 -3.99
CA LEU A 203 14.90 -23.10 -3.28
C LEU A 203 15.95 -21.99 -3.44
N SER A 204 17.23 -22.31 -3.33
CA SER A 204 18.34 -21.37 -3.50
C SER A 204 18.27 -20.57 -4.82
N LEU A 205 17.77 -21.17 -5.91
CA LEU A 205 17.63 -20.50 -7.21
C LEU A 205 16.58 -19.38 -7.25
N THR A 206 15.72 -19.30 -6.23
CA THR A 206 14.68 -18.27 -6.13
C THR A 206 15.07 -17.11 -5.21
N VAL A 207 16.23 -17.18 -4.58
CA VAL A 207 16.75 -16.16 -3.66
C VAL A 207 17.74 -15.29 -4.40
N ASP A 208 17.63 -13.98 -4.19
CA ASP A 208 18.67 -13.05 -4.62
C ASP A 208 19.77 -13.01 -3.56
N HIS A 209 20.86 -13.74 -3.81
CA HIS A 209 22.00 -13.79 -2.87
C HIS A 209 22.85 -12.52 -2.85
N SER A 210 22.53 -11.52 -3.69
CA SER A 210 23.11 -10.18 -3.59
C SER A 210 22.36 -9.28 -2.61
N ASP A 211 21.11 -9.63 -2.26
CA ASP A 211 20.30 -8.96 -1.25
C ASP A 211 20.63 -9.53 0.15
N PRO A 212 21.15 -8.72 1.10
CA PRO A 212 21.51 -9.18 2.43
C PRO A 212 20.33 -9.70 3.26
N ASP A 213 19.13 -9.13 3.08
CA ASP A 213 17.94 -9.49 3.83
C ASP A 213 17.37 -10.81 3.34
N GLU A 214 17.24 -10.99 2.01
CA GLU A 214 16.82 -12.27 1.42
C GLU A 214 17.82 -13.39 1.76
N THR A 215 19.12 -13.09 1.69
CA THR A 215 20.18 -14.05 2.04
C THR A 215 20.08 -14.48 3.49
N LYS A 216 19.85 -13.53 4.41
CA LYS A 216 19.68 -13.81 5.83
C LYS A 216 18.46 -14.68 6.09
N GLU A 217 17.32 -14.37 5.46
CA GLU A 217 16.13 -15.22 5.57
C GLU A 217 16.40 -16.65 5.09
N PHE A 218 17.05 -16.79 3.93
CA PHE A 218 17.39 -18.09 3.36
C PHE A 218 18.31 -18.90 4.30
N GLN A 219 19.32 -18.26 4.90
CA GLN A 219 20.25 -18.90 5.84
C GLN A 219 19.59 -19.37 7.14
N LEU A 220 18.40 -18.85 7.48
CA LEU A 220 17.63 -19.31 8.64
C LEU A 220 16.77 -20.55 8.33
N LEU A 221 16.44 -20.80 7.05
CA LEU A 221 15.60 -21.94 6.65
C LEU A 221 16.11 -23.32 7.11
N PRO A 222 17.43 -23.64 7.10
CA PRO A 222 17.94 -24.91 7.60
C PRO A 222 17.51 -25.25 9.03
N SER A 223 17.21 -24.24 9.87
CA SER A 223 16.72 -24.47 11.24
C SER A 223 15.42 -25.31 11.26
N ALA A 224 14.61 -25.26 10.21
CA ALA A 224 13.39 -26.06 10.09
C ALA A 224 13.65 -27.57 10.06
N LEU A 225 14.85 -28.00 9.65
CA LEU A 225 15.23 -29.43 9.61
C LEU A 225 15.39 -30.04 11.01
N PHE A 226 15.49 -29.20 12.04
CA PHE A 226 15.74 -29.63 13.42
C PHE A 226 14.54 -29.38 14.34
N LYS A 227 13.41 -28.91 13.81
CA LYS A 227 12.18 -28.72 14.59
C LYS A 227 11.56 -30.08 14.91
N SER A 228 11.20 -30.30 16.16
CA SER A 228 10.53 -31.53 16.60
C SER A 228 9.03 -31.44 16.33
N SER A 229 8.39 -32.54 15.92
CA SER A 229 6.93 -32.63 15.80
C SER A 229 6.17 -32.29 17.09
N SER A 230 6.85 -32.35 18.24
CA SER A 230 6.29 -31.98 19.56
C SER A 230 6.07 -30.47 19.77
N ASP A 231 6.71 -29.61 18.97
CA ASP A 231 6.69 -28.15 19.21
C ASP A 231 5.43 -27.47 18.62
N PHE A 232 4.60 -28.23 17.89
CA PHE A 232 3.53 -27.69 17.06
C PHE A 232 2.16 -28.35 17.24
N ILE A 233 1.94 -29.17 18.28
CA ILE A 233 0.59 -29.70 18.57
C ILE A 233 -0.11 -28.80 19.59
N PRO A 234 -0.88 -27.77 19.18
CA PRO A 234 -1.94 -27.26 20.03
C PRO A 234 -2.92 -28.41 20.26
N LEU A 235 -3.19 -28.71 21.53
CA LEU A 235 -4.14 -29.73 21.99
C LEU A 235 -5.38 -29.80 21.09
N GLY A 236 -5.45 -30.80 20.19
CA GLY A 236 -6.67 -31.16 19.45
C GLY A 236 -6.67 -31.01 17.92
N PHE A 237 -5.61 -30.54 17.27
CA PHE A 237 -5.56 -30.47 15.78
C PHE A 237 -4.73 -31.59 15.16
N SER A 238 -5.16 -32.11 14.01
CA SER A 238 -4.41 -33.11 13.24
C SER A 238 -3.32 -32.46 12.37
N ASP A 239 -2.26 -33.20 12.01
CA ASP A 239 -1.20 -32.72 11.09
C ASP A 239 -1.75 -32.27 9.72
N VAL A 240 -2.89 -32.85 9.31
CA VAL A 240 -3.60 -32.51 8.07
C VAL A 240 -4.19 -31.10 8.16
N ASP A 241 -4.72 -30.73 9.33
CA ASP A 241 -5.31 -29.41 9.56
C ASP A 241 -4.25 -28.31 9.53
N GLN A 242 -3.05 -28.59 10.06
CA GLN A 242 -1.95 -27.62 10.07
C GLN A 242 -1.37 -27.38 8.68
N THR A 243 -1.17 -28.45 7.91
CA THR A 243 -0.70 -28.35 6.51
C THR A 243 -1.69 -27.58 5.66
N TYR A 244 -2.99 -27.87 5.82
CA TYR A 244 -4.05 -27.15 5.13
C TYR A 244 -4.08 -25.65 5.49
N ALA A 245 -3.95 -25.31 6.78
CA ALA A 245 -3.91 -23.92 7.24
C ALA A 245 -2.71 -23.15 6.64
N GLN A 246 -1.52 -23.76 6.63
CA GLN A 246 -0.32 -23.16 6.03
C GLN A 246 -0.47 -22.91 4.53
N ARG A 247 -1.01 -23.88 3.79
CA ARG A 247 -1.27 -23.72 2.34
C ARG A 247 -2.31 -22.65 2.06
N THR A 248 -3.34 -22.54 2.90
CA THR A 248 -4.35 -21.48 2.80
C THR A 248 -3.71 -20.11 3.00
N GLN A 249 -2.88 -19.95 4.04
CA GLN A 249 -2.13 -18.72 4.28
C GLN A 249 -1.20 -18.35 3.11
N LEU A 250 -0.51 -19.33 2.52
CA LEU A 250 0.31 -19.11 1.33
C LEU A 250 -0.55 -18.63 0.15
N PHE A 251 -1.70 -19.27 -0.09
CA PHE A 251 -2.62 -18.88 -1.16
C PHE A 251 -3.08 -17.43 -0.97
N ASP A 252 -3.55 -17.07 0.23
CA ASP A 252 -4.00 -15.72 0.57
C ASP A 252 -2.88 -14.67 0.38
N THR A 253 -1.63 -15.06 0.68
CA THR A 253 -0.46 -14.21 0.45
C THR A 253 -0.21 -14.00 -1.05
N LEU A 254 -0.20 -15.09 -1.83
CA LEU A 254 0.07 -15.05 -3.27
C LEU A 254 -0.97 -14.23 -4.04
N VAL A 255 -2.24 -14.35 -3.64
CA VAL A 255 -3.37 -13.63 -4.24
C VAL A 255 -3.15 -12.11 -4.29
N ASN A 256 -2.43 -11.53 -3.31
CA ASN A 256 -2.14 -10.09 -3.29
C ASN A 256 -1.21 -9.61 -4.42
N PHE A 257 -0.50 -10.51 -5.11
CA PHE A 257 0.35 -10.16 -6.25
C PHE A 257 -0.40 -10.18 -7.59
N PHE A 258 -1.68 -10.57 -7.60
CA PHE A 258 -2.50 -10.66 -8.81
C PHE A 258 -3.57 -9.56 -8.86
N PRO A 259 -4.01 -9.14 -10.06
CA PRO A 259 -5.12 -8.22 -10.21
C PRO A 259 -6.41 -8.77 -9.62
N ASP A 260 -7.31 -7.89 -9.13
CA ASP A 260 -8.57 -8.30 -8.50
C ASP A 260 -9.43 -9.22 -9.40
N SER A 261 -9.37 -9.04 -10.72
CA SER A 261 -10.08 -9.87 -11.71
C SER A 261 -9.58 -11.32 -11.80
N MET A 262 -8.40 -11.60 -11.28
CA MET A 262 -7.78 -12.94 -11.26
C MET A 262 -7.81 -13.57 -9.87
N THR A 263 -8.44 -12.91 -8.89
CA THR A 263 -8.45 -13.33 -7.49
C THR A 263 -9.86 -13.58 -6.98
N PRO A 264 -10.02 -14.40 -5.92
CA PRO A 264 -11.30 -14.54 -5.26
C PRO A 264 -11.84 -13.19 -4.76
N PRO A 265 -13.16 -12.99 -4.72
CA PRO A 265 -13.77 -11.81 -4.14
C PRO A 265 -13.29 -11.61 -2.68
N LYS A 266 -12.85 -10.39 -2.36
CA LYS A 266 -12.36 -10.04 -1.02
C LYS A 266 -13.48 -9.87 0.02
N GLY A 267 -14.73 -9.77 -0.42
CA GLY A 267 -15.92 -9.66 0.44
C GLY A 267 -16.51 -11.02 0.79
N ASN A 268 -17.23 -11.11 1.91
CA ASN A 268 -17.98 -12.32 2.24
C ASN A 268 -19.08 -12.52 1.19
N LEU A 269 -19.06 -13.65 0.49
CA LEU A 269 -20.05 -13.98 -0.54
C LEU A 269 -21.49 -13.98 0.00
N VAL A 270 -21.66 -14.21 1.31
CA VAL A 270 -22.97 -14.16 1.99
C VAL A 270 -23.54 -12.74 1.98
N ASP A 271 -22.70 -11.71 2.06
CA ASP A 271 -23.13 -10.31 2.04
C ASP A 271 -23.58 -9.85 0.64
N LEU A 272 -23.26 -10.63 -0.40
CA LEU A 272 -23.71 -10.42 -1.78
C LEU A 272 -25.06 -11.10 -2.08
N ILE A 273 -25.56 -11.94 -1.17
CA ILE A 273 -26.89 -12.55 -1.28
C ILE A 273 -27.88 -11.61 -0.58
N THR A 274 -28.47 -10.69 -1.33
CA THR A 274 -29.67 -9.98 -0.86
C THR A 274 -30.84 -10.97 -0.84
N LEU A 275 -31.33 -11.31 0.36
CA LEU A 275 -32.62 -12.00 0.56
C LEU A 275 -33.80 -11.12 0.18
#